data_AF-A0A8H2W0H1-F1
#
_entry.id   AF-A0A8H2W0H1-F1
#
_cell.length_a   1.000
_cell.length_b   1.000
_cell.length_c   1.000
_cell.angle_alpha   90.00
_cell.angle_beta   90.00
_cell.angle_gamma   90.00
#
_symmetry.space_group_name_H-M   'P 1'
#
loop_
_entity.id
_entity.type
_entity.pdbx_description
1 polymer ?
#
loop_
_entity_poly.entity_id
_entity_poly.type
_entity_poly.pdbx_seq_one_letter_code
_entity_poly.pdbx_strand_id
1 'polypeptide(L)'
;MHSVAVAAFDPIFWLHHCNIDRLLHLWQCSNPGNWFHQKKKGGKLADDGPQKDLIPFRSSSEVNEFYNSNMVRHIDALNYTYDYIDKFTDDFGDIIPEKSHEYINNLYGPKEDAYGEPKEAFDPVINVVYNRYAFDGHSYTLLFFLDEKVVGSIFTFSTPLDQGATCKNCSKQEHNKILSRAQVPLTRVVPIENRSSRSEAVEYFRKNLRWIAVRGKKGDVINREDLKPQVKITLSIGVNKLQEDVGKKSLFKYYSYLDQEFDWDETYL
;
A
#
# COMPACT_ATOMS: atom_id res chain seq x y z
N MET A 1 -12.54 7.26 13.10
CA MET A 1 -11.45 6.63 12.32
C MET A 1 -10.74 7.48 11.25
N HIS A 2 -11.36 8.42 10.51
CA HIS A 2 -10.70 9.09 9.36
C HIS A 2 -9.67 10.19 9.68
N SER A 3 -9.58 10.65 10.93
CA SER A 3 -8.69 11.75 11.36
C SER A 3 -7.56 11.24 12.26
N VAL A 4 -6.31 11.58 11.94
CA VAL A 4 -5.12 11.09 12.65
C VAL A 4 -5.17 11.43 14.13
N ALA A 5 -5.53 12.67 14.47
CA ALA A 5 -5.51 13.18 15.84
C ALA A 5 -6.45 12.43 16.81
N VAL A 6 -7.51 11.81 16.28
CA VAL A 6 -8.54 11.17 17.10
C VAL A 6 -8.88 9.73 16.72
N ALA A 7 -8.19 9.15 15.72
CA ALA A 7 -8.49 7.80 15.25
C ALA A 7 -8.36 6.76 16.37
N ALA A 8 -7.35 6.88 17.23
CA ALA A 8 -7.07 5.92 18.29
C ALA A 8 -8.10 5.88 19.44
N PHE A 9 -9.00 6.88 19.55
CA PHE A 9 -10.08 6.86 20.54
C PHE A 9 -11.22 5.91 20.18
N ASP A 10 -11.37 5.57 18.91
CA ASP A 10 -12.39 4.63 18.45
C ASP A 10 -11.84 3.20 18.60
N PRO A 11 -12.49 2.30 19.36
CA PRO A 11 -11.96 0.97 19.66
C PRO A 11 -11.61 0.13 18.43
N ILE A 12 -12.29 0.33 17.30
CA ILE A 12 -12.00 -0.40 16.06
C ILE A 12 -10.59 -0.10 15.53
N PHE A 13 -9.97 1.01 15.93
CA PHE A 13 -8.58 1.36 15.62
C PHE A 13 -7.62 0.23 15.99
N TRP A 14 -7.77 -0.32 17.20
CA TRP A 14 -6.86 -1.34 17.71
C TRP A 14 -7.05 -2.67 17.01
N LEU A 15 -8.29 -3.03 16.64
CA LEU A 15 -8.57 -4.21 15.82
C LEU A 15 -8.02 -4.06 14.40
N HIS A 16 -8.16 -2.87 13.81
CA HIS A 16 -7.56 -2.56 12.52
C HIS A 16 -6.03 -2.71 12.56
N HIS A 17 -5.37 -2.10 13.55
CA HIS A 17 -3.92 -2.18 13.69
C HIS A 17 -3.41 -3.58 14.06
N CYS A 18 -4.20 -4.39 14.78
CA CYS A 18 -3.91 -5.81 14.99
C CYS A 18 -3.87 -6.57 13.65
N ASN A 19 -4.81 -6.30 12.74
CA ASN A 19 -4.74 -6.89 11.40
C ASN A 19 -3.61 -6.30 10.54
N ILE A 20 -3.21 -5.03 10.71
CA ILE A 20 -2.03 -4.46 10.04
C ILE A 20 -0.75 -5.16 10.48
N ASP A 21 -0.60 -5.44 11.79
CA ASP A 21 0.52 -6.21 12.32
C ASP A 21 0.52 -7.65 11.79
N ARG A 22 -0.66 -8.29 11.72
CA ARG A 22 -0.85 -9.61 11.08
C ARG A 22 -0.38 -9.62 9.62
N LEU A 23 -0.72 -8.58 8.85
CA LEU A 23 -0.27 -8.44 7.46
C LEU A 23 1.24 -8.23 7.36
N LEU A 24 1.84 -7.48 8.29
CA LEU A 24 3.31 -7.33 8.38
C LEU A 24 3.97 -8.70 8.64
N HIS A 25 3.44 -9.48 9.59
CA HIS A 25 3.93 -10.81 9.90
C HIS A 25 3.86 -11.76 8.69
N LEU A 26 2.71 -11.82 8.01
CA LEU A 26 2.56 -12.60 6.78
C LEU A 26 3.57 -12.19 5.70
N TRP A 27 3.79 -10.88 5.54
CA TRP A 27 4.76 -10.37 4.60
C TRP A 27 6.20 -10.75 4.99
N GLN A 28 6.57 -10.69 6.27
CA GLN A 28 7.88 -11.11 6.78
C GLN A 28 8.12 -12.61 6.55
N CYS A 29 7.10 -13.46 6.73
CA CYS A 29 7.17 -14.90 6.47
C CYS A 29 7.49 -15.21 5.00
N SER A 30 6.84 -14.49 4.07
CA SER A 30 7.09 -14.63 2.63
C SER A 30 8.34 -13.89 2.15
N ASN A 31 8.91 -13.00 2.96
CA ASN A 31 10.06 -12.18 2.61
C ASN A 31 11.09 -12.09 3.76
N PRO A 32 11.60 -13.24 4.28
CA PRO A 32 12.36 -13.27 5.53
C PRO A 32 13.68 -12.48 5.43
N GLY A 33 14.26 -12.40 4.23
CA GLY A 33 15.45 -11.61 3.97
C GLY A 33 15.23 -10.10 3.99
N ASN A 34 13.99 -9.60 3.92
CA ASN A 34 13.68 -8.18 3.72
C ASN A 34 13.36 -7.43 5.02
N TRP A 35 14.38 -6.85 5.65
CA TRP A 35 14.23 -6.02 6.84
C TRP A 35 15.20 -4.84 6.83
N PHE A 36 14.69 -3.62 6.67
CA PHE A 36 15.47 -2.36 6.70
C PHE A 36 16.74 -2.35 5.82
N HIS A 37 16.59 -2.58 4.51
CA HIS A 37 17.71 -2.51 3.53
C HIS A 37 18.02 -1.11 3.00
N GLN A 38 17.33 -0.09 3.51
CA GLN A 38 17.44 1.26 2.97
C GLN A 38 18.83 1.86 3.24
N LYS A 39 19.55 2.13 2.15
CA LYS A 39 20.79 2.92 2.16
C LYS A 39 20.48 4.30 1.60
N LYS A 40 21.01 5.35 2.25
CA LYS A 40 21.04 6.70 1.69
C LYS A 40 21.89 6.73 0.42
N LYS A 41 21.70 7.77 -0.41
CA LYS A 41 22.67 8.13 -1.46
C LYS A 41 24.07 8.24 -0.83
N GLY A 42 25.04 7.50 -1.36
CA GLY A 42 26.39 7.40 -0.81
C GLY A 42 26.63 6.25 0.18
N GLY A 43 25.72 5.29 0.32
CA GLY A 43 25.95 4.03 1.03
C GLY A 43 25.80 4.07 2.55
N LYS A 44 25.49 5.23 3.15
CA LYS A 44 25.20 5.37 4.59
C LYS A 44 23.83 4.77 4.94
N LEU A 45 23.66 4.26 6.15
CA LEU A 45 22.35 3.82 6.65
C LEU A 45 21.35 5.00 6.73
N ALA A 46 20.07 4.72 6.52
CA ALA A 46 19.00 5.70 6.70
C ALA A 46 18.95 6.21 8.15
N ASP A 47 18.57 7.49 8.36
CA ASP A 47 18.42 8.05 9.72
C ASP A 47 17.28 7.36 10.49
N ASP A 48 16.30 6.82 9.77
CA ASP A 48 15.17 6.06 10.30
C ASP A 48 15.42 4.55 10.15
N GLY A 49 16.59 4.11 10.64
CA GLY A 49 17.01 2.71 10.62
C GLY A 49 16.31 1.85 11.68
N PRO A 50 16.55 0.53 11.67
CA PRO A 50 15.84 -0.41 12.56
C PRO A 50 16.24 -0.30 14.03
N GLN A 51 17.34 0.39 14.32
CA GLN A 51 17.84 0.67 15.67
C GLN A 51 17.32 1.99 16.24
N LYS A 52 16.53 2.75 15.48
CA LYS A 52 15.97 4.00 15.95
C LYS A 52 14.90 3.73 17.02
N ASP A 53 14.96 4.49 18.10
CA ASP A 53 13.99 4.41 19.20
C ASP A 53 12.56 4.67 18.73
N LEU A 54 11.67 3.74 19.05
CA LEU A 54 10.23 3.84 18.87
C LEU A 54 9.59 4.51 20.10
N ILE A 55 9.92 5.78 20.30
CA ILE A 55 9.36 6.59 21.38
C ILE A 55 7.83 6.68 21.20
N PRO A 56 7.02 6.58 22.28
CA PRO A 56 7.40 6.51 23.69
C PRO A 56 7.42 5.09 24.30
N PHE A 57 7.54 4.04 23.50
CA PHE A 57 7.42 2.65 23.98
C PHE A 57 8.70 2.20 24.70
N ARG A 58 8.66 2.17 26.04
CA ARG A 58 9.78 1.73 26.87
C ARG A 58 9.91 0.20 26.83
N SER A 59 11.14 -0.29 26.75
CA SER A 59 11.45 -1.73 26.78
C SER A 59 11.82 -2.24 28.17
N SER A 60 12.14 -1.35 29.11
CA SER A 60 12.44 -1.67 30.50
C SER A 60 11.99 -0.54 31.44
N SER A 61 12.27 -0.71 32.74
CA SER A 61 12.07 0.34 33.75
C SER A 61 13.08 1.50 33.65
N GLU A 62 14.14 1.36 32.85
CA GLU A 62 15.19 2.37 32.72
C GLU A 62 14.74 3.61 31.92
N VAL A 63 15.28 4.78 32.28
CA VAL A 63 14.76 6.09 31.83
C VAL A 63 14.97 6.35 30.33
N ASN A 64 15.93 5.69 29.67
CA ASN A 64 16.26 5.90 28.27
C ASN A 64 16.29 4.61 27.44
N GLU A 65 15.56 3.58 27.86
CA GLU A 65 15.45 2.34 27.10
C GLU A 65 14.09 2.25 26.41
N PHE A 66 14.14 2.33 25.08
CA PHE A 66 12.97 2.23 24.21
C PHE A 66 13.07 0.98 23.34
N TYR A 67 11.91 0.45 22.95
CA TYR A 67 11.86 -0.51 21.85
C TYR A 67 12.42 0.12 20.58
N ASN A 68 13.06 -0.70 19.75
CA ASN A 68 13.38 -0.37 18.37
C ASN A 68 12.80 -1.45 17.45
N SER A 69 12.82 -1.23 16.14
CA SER A 69 12.22 -2.16 15.18
C SER A 69 12.83 -3.56 15.27
N ASN A 70 14.14 -3.71 15.52
CA ASN A 70 14.78 -5.02 15.64
C ASN A 70 14.27 -5.82 16.84
N MET A 71 13.97 -5.16 17.96
CA MET A 71 13.46 -5.82 19.16
C MET A 71 12.06 -6.41 18.99
N VAL A 72 11.30 -5.92 18.01
CA VAL A 72 9.92 -6.35 17.74
C VAL A 72 9.77 -6.98 16.37
N ARG A 73 10.88 -7.42 15.75
CA ARG A 73 10.85 -8.07 14.44
C ARG A 73 10.14 -9.41 14.50
N HIS A 74 10.34 -10.15 15.58
CA HIS A 74 9.77 -11.46 15.82
C HIS A 74 8.66 -11.35 16.87
N ILE A 75 7.54 -12.00 16.62
CA ILE A 75 6.29 -11.86 17.40
C ILE A 75 6.38 -12.52 18.78
N ASP A 76 7.24 -13.53 18.91
CA ASP A 76 7.59 -14.21 20.16
C ASP A 76 8.22 -13.25 21.19
N ALA A 77 8.94 -12.22 20.72
CA ALA A 77 9.51 -11.17 21.58
C ALA A 77 8.45 -10.40 22.39
N LEU A 78 7.19 -10.39 21.94
CA LEU A 78 6.07 -9.71 22.59
C LEU A 78 5.01 -10.69 23.12
N ASN A 79 5.32 -11.99 23.17
CA ASN A 79 4.50 -13.03 23.78
C ASN A 79 3.08 -13.15 23.20
N TYR A 80 2.96 -13.01 21.88
CA TYR A 80 1.74 -13.33 21.14
C TYR A 80 2.03 -14.19 19.91
N THR A 81 0.99 -14.79 19.35
CA THR A 81 1.06 -15.54 18.11
C THR A 81 -0.22 -15.39 17.30
N TYR A 82 -0.21 -15.91 16.07
CA TYR A 82 -1.38 -15.99 15.20
C TYR A 82 -1.86 -17.43 15.04
N ASP A 83 -3.17 -17.60 14.86
CA ASP A 83 -3.86 -18.90 14.73
C ASP A 83 -3.46 -19.74 13.50
N TYR A 84 -2.74 -19.13 12.56
CA TYR A 84 -2.31 -19.75 11.32
C TYR A 84 -0.84 -20.17 11.30
N ILE A 85 -0.07 -19.94 12.36
CA ILE A 85 1.37 -20.26 12.37
C ILE A 85 1.63 -21.73 12.03
N ASP A 86 0.86 -22.64 12.64
CA ASP A 86 0.96 -24.09 12.40
C ASP A 86 0.69 -24.49 10.94
N LYS A 87 0.05 -23.61 10.16
CA LYS A 87 -0.22 -23.86 8.74
C LYS A 87 1.03 -23.62 7.88
N PHE A 88 2.00 -22.81 8.32
CA PHE A 88 3.20 -22.46 7.52
C PHE A 88 4.49 -22.94 8.13
N THR A 89 4.50 -23.47 9.35
CA THR A 89 5.71 -24.03 9.95
C THR A 89 5.91 -25.50 9.56
N ASP A 90 7.13 -26.00 9.75
CA ASP A 90 7.43 -27.43 9.82
C ASP A 90 7.27 -27.97 11.25
N ASP A 91 7.64 -29.23 11.45
CA ASP A 91 7.57 -29.90 12.76
C ASP A 91 8.52 -29.30 13.81
N PHE A 92 9.49 -28.48 13.38
CA PHE A 92 10.46 -27.78 14.23
C PHE A 92 10.08 -26.32 14.50
N GLY A 93 9.00 -25.82 13.89
CA GLY A 93 8.55 -24.44 13.99
C GLY A 93 9.18 -23.49 12.98
N ASP A 94 9.97 -23.99 12.03
CA ASP A 94 10.59 -23.18 10.99
C ASP A 94 9.58 -22.82 9.90
N ILE A 95 9.54 -21.54 9.51
CA ILE A 95 8.62 -21.03 8.50
C ILE A 95 8.99 -21.60 7.12
N ILE A 96 8.02 -22.21 6.44
CA ILE A 96 8.08 -22.65 5.05
C ILE A 96 7.39 -21.61 4.16
N PRO A 97 8.13 -20.79 3.39
CA PRO A 97 7.56 -19.71 2.58
C PRO A 97 6.47 -20.16 1.59
N GLU A 98 6.62 -21.35 1.00
CA GLU A 98 5.66 -21.91 0.05
C GLU A 98 4.28 -22.14 0.67
N LYS A 99 4.24 -22.63 1.93
CA LYS A 99 2.99 -22.80 2.67
C LYS A 99 2.36 -21.45 3.02
N SER A 100 3.18 -20.44 3.34
CA SER A 100 2.71 -19.06 3.55
C SER A 100 2.04 -18.50 2.28
N HIS A 101 2.63 -18.70 1.11
CA HIS A 101 2.05 -18.27 -0.17
C HIS A 101 0.70 -18.93 -0.44
N GLU A 102 0.60 -20.25 -0.26
CA GLU A 102 -0.64 -20.99 -0.44
C GLU A 102 -1.75 -20.46 0.47
N TYR A 103 -1.45 -20.18 1.73
CA TYR A 103 -2.42 -19.60 2.65
C TYR A 103 -2.88 -18.20 2.27
N ILE A 104 -1.95 -17.33 1.90
CA ILE A 104 -2.26 -15.97 1.43
C ILE A 104 -3.17 -16.05 0.19
N ASN A 105 -2.84 -16.93 -0.75
CA ASN A 105 -3.64 -17.18 -1.95
C ASN A 105 -5.03 -17.73 -1.62
N ASN A 106 -5.15 -18.58 -0.61
CA ASN A 106 -6.45 -19.09 -0.16
C ASN A 106 -7.36 -18.01 0.44
N LEU A 107 -6.80 -17.03 1.12
CA LEU A 107 -7.58 -15.95 1.75
C LEU A 107 -7.83 -14.75 0.82
N TYR A 108 -6.83 -14.36 0.03
CA TYR A 108 -6.82 -13.07 -0.67
C TYR A 108 -6.56 -13.19 -2.18
N GLY A 109 -6.18 -14.39 -2.65
CA GLY A 109 -5.92 -14.65 -4.05
C GLY A 109 -7.15 -14.49 -4.94
N PRO A 110 -6.96 -14.48 -6.27
CA PRO A 110 -8.07 -14.64 -7.20
C PRO A 110 -8.78 -15.99 -7.02
N LYS A 111 -9.86 -16.17 -7.76
CA LYS A 111 -10.58 -17.45 -7.83
C LYS A 111 -9.66 -18.55 -8.40
N GLU A 112 -10.04 -19.80 -8.16
CA GLU A 112 -9.23 -20.99 -8.49
C GLU A 112 -8.93 -21.12 -9.98
N ASP A 113 -9.85 -20.68 -10.84
CA ASP A 113 -9.69 -20.61 -12.29
C ASP A 113 -8.48 -19.77 -12.74
N ALA A 114 -8.13 -18.72 -11.99
CA ALA A 114 -6.96 -17.90 -12.27
C ALA A 114 -5.62 -18.62 -12.07
N TYR A 115 -5.62 -19.76 -11.37
CA TYR A 115 -4.44 -20.59 -11.13
C TYR A 115 -4.33 -21.79 -12.09
N GLY A 116 -5.23 -21.90 -13.08
CA GLY A 116 -5.34 -23.08 -13.92
C GLY A 116 -4.33 -23.18 -15.07
N GLU A 117 -3.81 -22.07 -15.61
CA GLU A 117 -2.79 -22.11 -16.67
C GLU A 117 -1.82 -20.92 -16.61
N PRO A 118 -0.50 -21.13 -16.83
CA PRO A 118 0.52 -20.07 -16.90
C PRO A 118 0.42 -19.18 -18.15
N LYS A 119 -0.58 -18.30 -18.18
CA LYS A 119 -0.78 -17.33 -19.27
C LYS A 119 -0.34 -15.93 -18.89
N GLU A 120 0.27 -15.24 -19.85
CA GLU A 120 0.55 -13.81 -19.73
C GLU A 120 -0.74 -13.02 -19.90
N ALA A 121 -0.98 -12.04 -19.04
CA ALA A 121 -2.05 -11.08 -19.20
C ALA A 121 -1.58 -9.67 -18.81
N PHE A 122 -2.13 -8.66 -19.47
CA PHE A 122 -1.77 -7.27 -19.18
C PHE A 122 -2.34 -6.84 -17.82
N ASP A 123 -1.51 -6.17 -17.03
CA ASP A 123 -1.79 -5.79 -15.64
C ASP A 123 -1.79 -4.26 -15.53
N PRO A 124 -2.96 -3.61 -15.72
CA PRO A 124 -3.08 -2.16 -15.60
C PRO A 124 -3.12 -1.72 -14.13
N VAL A 125 -2.32 -0.70 -13.80
CA VAL A 125 -2.28 -0.08 -12.47
C VAL A 125 -2.26 1.43 -12.59
N ILE A 126 -2.99 2.12 -11.71
CA ILE A 126 -2.87 3.56 -11.53
C ILE A 126 -1.89 3.81 -10.40
N ASN A 127 -0.78 4.46 -10.70
CA ASN A 127 0.21 4.92 -9.74
C ASN A 127 -0.03 6.39 -9.40
N VAL A 128 0.02 6.73 -8.12
CA VAL A 128 -0.12 8.10 -7.64
C VAL A 128 1.04 8.47 -6.75
N VAL A 129 1.67 9.59 -7.06
CA VAL A 129 2.62 10.28 -6.17
C VAL A 129 1.94 11.57 -5.72
N TYR A 130 1.80 11.77 -4.42
CA TYR A 130 1.00 12.87 -3.88
C TYR A 130 1.66 13.55 -2.67
N ASN A 131 1.40 14.84 -2.51
CA ASN A 131 1.76 15.59 -1.31
C ASN A 131 0.70 15.37 -0.23
N ARG A 132 1.05 14.60 0.81
CA ARG A 132 0.16 14.34 1.95
C ARG A 132 -0.17 15.61 2.75
N TYR A 133 0.67 16.64 2.66
CA TYR A 133 0.49 17.93 3.35
C TYR A 133 -0.11 19.03 2.46
N ALA A 134 -0.59 18.68 1.26
CA ALA A 134 -1.35 19.61 0.44
C ALA A 134 -2.60 20.10 1.20
N PHE A 135 -3.11 21.27 0.80
CA PHE A 135 -4.33 21.86 1.37
C PHE A 135 -4.25 22.00 2.89
N ASP A 136 -3.16 22.62 3.37
CA ASP A 136 -2.91 22.89 4.80
C ASP A 136 -2.88 21.63 5.68
N GLY A 137 -2.49 20.49 5.10
CA GLY A 137 -2.44 19.20 5.78
C GLY A 137 -3.80 18.54 5.99
N HIS A 138 -4.89 19.12 5.46
CA HIS A 138 -6.19 18.47 5.46
C HIS A 138 -6.22 17.24 4.54
N SER A 139 -6.90 16.19 4.99
CA SER A 139 -7.12 14.98 4.20
C SER A 139 -7.97 15.27 2.96
N TYR A 140 -7.63 14.61 1.86
CA TYR A 140 -8.36 14.59 0.61
C TYR A 140 -8.38 13.16 0.03
N THR A 141 -9.34 12.89 -0.83
CA THR A 141 -9.54 11.56 -1.43
C THR A 141 -9.50 11.68 -2.94
N LEU A 142 -8.74 10.81 -3.58
CA LEU A 142 -8.81 10.58 -5.03
C LEU A 142 -9.74 9.41 -5.26
N LEU A 143 -10.75 9.58 -6.11
CA LEU A 143 -11.72 8.55 -6.47
C LEU A 143 -11.59 8.26 -7.96
N PHE A 144 -11.48 6.98 -8.33
CA PHE A 144 -11.37 6.54 -9.72
C PHE A 144 -12.61 5.71 -10.08
N PHE A 145 -13.14 5.96 -11.27
CA PHE A 145 -14.38 5.37 -11.76
C PHE A 145 -14.16 4.73 -13.13
N LEU A 146 -14.74 3.55 -13.35
CA LEU A 146 -14.97 2.98 -14.68
C LEU A 146 -16.46 2.82 -14.87
N ASP A 147 -17.01 3.34 -15.97
CA ASP A 147 -18.44 3.25 -16.28
C ASP A 147 -19.31 3.71 -15.09
N GLU A 148 -18.97 4.88 -14.53
CA GLU A 148 -19.63 5.51 -13.35
C GLU A 148 -19.52 4.74 -12.03
N LYS A 149 -18.82 3.61 -11.99
CA LYS A 149 -18.62 2.81 -10.77
C LYS A 149 -17.25 3.07 -10.18
N VAL A 150 -17.18 3.30 -8.87
CA VAL A 150 -15.90 3.43 -8.16
C VAL A 150 -15.12 2.13 -8.28
N VAL A 151 -13.92 2.20 -8.83
CA VAL A 151 -13.00 1.06 -8.97
C VAL A 151 -11.83 1.12 -8.00
N GLY A 152 -11.55 2.30 -7.44
CA GLY A 152 -10.54 2.45 -6.42
C GLY A 152 -10.51 3.86 -5.87
N SER A 153 -9.87 3.99 -4.71
CA SER A 153 -9.73 5.27 -4.03
C SER A 153 -8.40 5.36 -3.31
N ILE A 154 -7.85 6.56 -3.20
CA ILE A 154 -6.68 6.86 -2.38
C ILE A 154 -7.09 7.94 -1.39
N PHE A 155 -7.01 7.61 -0.11
CA PHE A 155 -7.29 8.53 0.99
C PHE A 155 -5.99 9.04 1.61
N THR A 156 -5.85 10.36 1.75
CA THR A 156 -4.68 10.95 2.41
C THR A 156 -4.95 11.06 3.92
N PHE A 157 -4.49 10.07 4.69
CA PHE A 157 -4.62 10.08 6.15
C PHE A 157 -3.62 11.08 6.76
N SER A 158 -4.04 12.35 6.81
CA SER A 158 -3.27 13.49 7.31
C SER A 158 -4.10 14.34 8.27
N THR A 159 -3.44 15.28 8.95
CA THR A 159 -4.07 16.26 9.83
C THR A 159 -3.23 17.55 9.78
N PRO A 160 -3.87 18.73 9.83
CA PRO A 160 -3.16 20.00 9.94
C PRO A 160 -2.18 20.02 11.11
N LEU A 161 -0.97 20.52 10.88
CA LEU A 161 0.12 20.51 11.87
C LEU A 161 0.01 21.66 12.90
N ASP A 162 -0.79 22.67 12.60
CA ASP A 162 -1.08 23.82 13.46
C ASP A 162 -2.13 23.52 14.55
N GLN A 163 -2.95 22.47 14.38
CA GLN A 163 -3.98 22.06 15.35
C GLN A 163 -3.44 21.18 16.49
N GLY A 164 -2.25 21.50 17.01
CA GLY A 164 -1.72 20.89 18.24
C GLY A 164 -1.13 19.49 18.08
N ALA A 165 -1.00 18.96 16.86
CA ALA A 165 -0.33 17.69 16.60
C ALA A 165 1.20 17.86 16.72
N THR A 166 1.79 17.48 17.86
CA THR A 166 3.24 17.49 18.14
C THR A 166 4.01 16.37 17.41
N CYS A 167 3.73 16.15 16.13
CA CYS A 167 4.47 15.17 15.32
C CYS A 167 5.74 15.79 14.70
N LYS A 168 6.86 15.75 15.43
CA LYS A 168 8.17 16.26 14.93
C LYS A 168 8.57 15.68 13.57
N ASN A 169 8.34 14.38 13.36
CA ASN A 169 8.67 13.72 12.10
C ASN A 169 7.77 14.22 10.96
N CYS A 170 6.50 14.52 11.23
CA CYS A 170 5.55 15.00 10.23
C CYS A 170 5.97 16.38 9.73
N SER A 171 6.26 17.33 10.64
CA SER A 171 6.77 18.66 10.28
C SER A 171 8.08 18.61 9.51
N LYS A 172 9.00 17.71 9.89
CA LYS A 172 10.26 17.51 9.14
C LYS A 172 10.00 16.97 7.73
N GLN A 173 9.05 16.03 7.57
CA GLN A 173 8.69 15.49 6.25
C GLN A 173 8.03 16.55 5.36
N GLU A 174 7.15 17.38 5.91
CA GLU A 174 6.53 18.49 5.19
C GLU A 174 7.59 19.50 4.72
N HIS A 175 8.46 19.96 5.63
CA HIS A 175 9.54 20.89 5.31
C HIS A 175 10.45 20.36 4.20
N ASN A 176 10.77 19.06 4.25
CA ASN A 176 11.58 18.37 3.25
C ASN A 176 10.81 18.01 1.97
N LYS A 177 9.53 18.40 1.85
CA LYS A 177 8.65 18.12 0.71
C LYS A 177 8.60 16.63 0.34
N ILE A 178 8.56 15.77 1.37
CA ILE A 178 8.49 14.33 1.17
C ILE A 178 7.11 13.95 0.62
N LEU A 179 7.11 13.35 -0.57
CA LEU A 179 5.91 12.88 -1.24
C LEU A 179 5.57 11.44 -0.82
N SER A 180 4.28 11.13 -0.84
CA SER A 180 3.74 9.79 -0.60
C SER A 180 3.39 9.11 -1.92
N ARG A 181 3.28 7.77 -1.90
CA ARG A 181 2.90 6.97 -3.07
C ARG A 181 1.76 6.04 -2.73
N ALA A 182 0.91 5.76 -3.71
CA ALA A 182 -0.14 4.78 -3.65
C ALA A 182 -0.36 4.17 -5.04
N GLN A 183 -1.00 3.00 -5.07
CA GLN A 183 -1.31 2.30 -6.31
C GLN A 183 -2.73 1.73 -6.24
N VAL A 184 -3.46 1.81 -7.35
CA VAL A 184 -4.78 1.19 -7.53
C VAL A 184 -4.65 0.15 -8.64
N PRO A 185 -4.67 -1.17 -8.30
CA PRO A 185 -4.66 -2.22 -9.30
C PRO A 185 -6.02 -2.34 -9.99
N LEU A 186 -6.03 -2.44 -11.32
CA LEU A 186 -7.26 -2.49 -12.12
C LEU A 186 -7.51 -3.86 -12.75
N THR A 187 -6.57 -4.79 -12.64
CA THR A 187 -6.58 -6.11 -13.29
C THR A 187 -7.83 -6.94 -13.01
N ARG A 188 -8.38 -6.85 -11.79
CA ARG A 188 -9.59 -7.60 -11.39
C ARG A 188 -10.90 -6.96 -11.86
N VAL A 189 -10.89 -5.65 -12.11
CA VAL A 189 -12.09 -4.88 -12.47
C VAL A 189 -12.20 -4.65 -13.97
N VAL A 190 -11.08 -4.72 -14.70
CA VAL A 190 -11.04 -4.59 -16.16
C VAL A 190 -11.03 -5.99 -16.81
N PRO A 191 -12.08 -6.33 -17.59
CA PRO A 191 -12.14 -7.59 -18.34
C PRO A 191 -10.92 -7.80 -19.24
N ILE A 192 -10.51 -9.06 -19.43
CA ILE A 192 -9.28 -9.38 -20.18
C ILE A 192 -9.36 -8.93 -21.65
N GLU A 193 -10.54 -9.05 -22.26
CA GLU A 193 -10.84 -8.54 -23.61
C GLU A 193 -10.60 -7.03 -23.77
N ASN A 194 -10.79 -6.23 -22.72
CA ASN A 194 -10.51 -4.78 -22.75
C ASN A 194 -9.04 -4.44 -22.48
N ARG A 195 -8.19 -5.45 -22.30
CA ARG A 195 -6.75 -5.32 -22.04
C ARG A 195 -5.96 -6.38 -22.78
N SER A 196 -6.36 -6.73 -24.01
CA SER A 196 -5.64 -7.72 -24.82
C SER A 196 -4.28 -7.19 -25.29
N SER A 197 -4.12 -5.87 -25.35
CA SER A 197 -2.86 -5.16 -25.57
C SER A 197 -2.80 -3.89 -24.72
N ARG A 198 -1.61 -3.28 -24.61
CA ARG A 198 -1.46 -1.96 -23.94
C ARG A 198 -2.28 -0.87 -24.63
N SER A 199 -2.29 -0.85 -25.97
CA SER A 199 -3.01 0.15 -26.76
C SER A 199 -4.52 0.05 -26.55
N GLU A 200 -5.07 -1.16 -26.59
CA GLU A 200 -6.50 -1.40 -26.34
C GLU A 200 -6.90 -1.05 -24.92
N ALA A 201 -6.07 -1.41 -23.93
CA ALA A 201 -6.31 -1.03 -22.53
C ALA A 201 -6.33 0.50 -22.37
N VAL A 202 -5.38 1.21 -22.96
CA VAL A 202 -5.34 2.68 -22.94
C VAL A 202 -6.58 3.28 -23.60
N GLU A 203 -7.01 2.75 -24.75
CA GLU A 203 -8.22 3.22 -25.43
C GLU A 203 -9.47 3.00 -24.57
N TYR A 204 -9.59 1.84 -23.93
CA TYR A 204 -10.66 1.54 -22.98
C TYR A 204 -10.67 2.55 -21.83
N PHE A 205 -9.50 2.86 -21.24
CA PHE A 205 -9.41 3.83 -20.16
C PHE A 205 -9.73 5.26 -20.61
N ARG A 206 -9.32 5.69 -21.81
CA ARG A 206 -9.67 7.03 -22.31
C ARG A 206 -11.19 7.23 -22.38
N LYS A 207 -11.90 6.20 -22.84
CA LYS A 207 -13.36 6.22 -22.97
C LYS A 207 -14.05 6.20 -21.61
N ASN A 208 -13.62 5.32 -20.71
CA ASN A 208 -14.43 4.91 -19.56
C ASN A 208 -13.88 5.36 -18.19
N LEU A 209 -12.60 5.71 -18.09
CA LEU A 209 -11.98 6.15 -16.84
C LEU A 209 -12.33 7.60 -16.55
N ARG A 210 -12.86 7.84 -15.36
CA ARG A 210 -13.04 9.18 -14.79
C ARG A 210 -12.48 9.24 -13.40
N TRP A 211 -12.09 10.42 -12.93
CA TRP A 211 -11.59 10.57 -11.57
C TRP A 211 -11.87 11.96 -11.01
N ILE A 212 -11.94 12.04 -9.68
CA ILE A 212 -12.11 13.30 -8.95
C ILE A 212 -11.23 13.32 -7.72
N ALA A 213 -10.89 14.52 -7.27
CA ALA A 213 -10.35 14.75 -5.95
C ALA A 213 -11.38 15.49 -5.09
N VAL A 214 -11.66 14.98 -3.91
CA VAL A 214 -12.63 15.57 -2.97
C VAL A 214 -11.97 15.83 -1.62
N ARG A 215 -12.39 16.90 -0.95
CA ARG A 215 -11.96 17.24 0.41
C ARG A 215 -13.14 17.59 1.32
N GLY A 216 -12.87 17.58 2.62
CA GLY A 216 -13.85 17.95 3.63
C GLY A 216 -14.98 16.94 3.79
N LYS A 217 -15.79 17.11 4.85
CA LYS A 217 -16.87 16.17 5.20
C LYS A 217 -18.01 16.16 4.18
N LYS A 218 -18.15 17.23 3.38
CA LYS A 218 -19.20 17.38 2.36
C LYS A 218 -18.77 16.88 0.98
N GLY A 219 -17.50 16.49 0.81
CA GLY A 219 -16.98 16.01 -0.47
C GLY A 219 -16.80 17.14 -1.49
N ASP A 220 -16.33 18.31 -1.04
CA ASP A 220 -16.11 19.44 -1.93
C ASP A 220 -15.05 19.06 -2.98
N VAL A 221 -15.41 19.18 -4.26
CA VAL A 221 -14.50 18.87 -5.37
C VAL A 221 -13.36 19.88 -5.37
N ILE A 222 -12.13 19.36 -5.43
CA ILE A 222 -10.92 20.17 -5.52
C ILE A 222 -10.77 20.65 -6.96
N ASN A 223 -10.39 21.90 -7.18
CA ASN A 223 -10.11 22.36 -8.54
C ASN A 223 -8.88 21.61 -9.10
N ARG A 224 -8.96 21.17 -10.36
CA ARG A 224 -7.88 20.45 -11.04
C ARG A 224 -6.56 21.22 -11.02
N GLU A 225 -6.58 22.54 -11.17
CA GLU A 225 -5.39 23.40 -11.20
C GLU A 225 -4.68 23.44 -9.85
N ASP A 226 -5.42 23.48 -8.74
CA ASP A 226 -4.85 23.43 -7.39
C ASP A 226 -4.19 22.07 -7.10
N LEU A 227 -4.65 21.01 -7.78
CA LEU A 227 -4.18 19.65 -7.62
C LEU A 227 -2.92 19.34 -8.44
N LYS A 228 -2.74 19.98 -9.60
CA LYS A 228 -1.57 19.78 -10.51
C LYS A 228 -0.21 19.81 -9.78
N PRO A 229 0.10 20.78 -8.90
CA PRO A 229 1.39 20.79 -8.19
C PRO A 229 1.48 19.77 -7.06
N GLN A 230 0.36 19.18 -6.62
CA GLN A 230 0.28 18.33 -5.44
C GLN A 230 0.26 16.84 -5.77
N VAL A 231 -0.25 16.46 -6.95
CA VAL A 231 -0.49 15.07 -7.33
C VAL A 231 0.00 14.80 -8.74
N LYS A 232 0.78 13.73 -8.88
CA LYS A 232 1.14 13.12 -10.16
C LYS A 232 0.49 11.75 -10.24
N ILE A 233 -0.37 11.56 -11.25
CA ILE A 233 -1.01 10.29 -11.56
C ILE A 233 -0.33 9.70 -12.81
N THR A 234 -0.16 8.39 -12.85
CA THR A 234 0.45 7.68 -13.99
C THR A 234 -0.26 6.35 -14.19
N LEU A 235 -0.66 6.07 -15.43
CA LEU A 235 -1.17 4.77 -15.82
C LEU A 235 0.01 3.92 -16.26
N SER A 236 0.29 2.82 -15.57
CA SER A 236 1.32 1.87 -15.96
C SER A 236 0.67 0.55 -16.31
N ILE A 237 1.10 -0.08 -17.41
CA ILE A 237 0.58 -1.38 -17.83
C ILE A 237 1.73 -2.37 -17.93
N GLY A 238 1.73 -3.31 -17.00
CA GLY A 238 2.68 -4.42 -16.94
C GLY A 238 2.11 -5.69 -17.54
N VAL A 239 2.81 -6.80 -17.28
CA VAL A 239 2.38 -8.15 -17.58
C VAL A 239 2.42 -8.94 -16.29
N ASN A 240 1.37 -9.71 -16.03
CA ASN A 240 1.35 -10.73 -15.00
C ASN A 240 1.31 -12.12 -15.63
N LYS A 241 1.88 -13.09 -14.93
CA LYS A 241 1.89 -14.50 -15.35
C LYS A 241 2.01 -15.40 -14.13
N LEU A 242 1.22 -16.47 -14.08
CA LEU A 242 1.43 -17.53 -13.10
C LEU A 242 2.80 -18.19 -13.34
N GLN A 243 3.60 -18.39 -12.29
CA GLN A 243 4.96 -18.92 -12.43
C GLN A 243 4.96 -20.41 -12.77
N GLU A 244 4.19 -21.18 -12.03
CA GLU A 244 4.11 -22.65 -12.14
C GLU A 244 2.66 -23.12 -12.16
N ASP A 245 2.40 -24.25 -12.81
CA ASP A 245 1.07 -24.87 -12.88
C ASP A 245 0.85 -25.84 -11.71
N VAL A 246 0.87 -25.28 -10.50
CA VAL A 246 0.72 -26.02 -9.22
C VAL A 246 -0.45 -25.46 -8.40
N GLY A 247 -1.42 -24.85 -9.07
CA GLY A 247 -2.58 -24.23 -8.43
C GLY A 247 -2.18 -23.11 -7.47
N LYS A 248 -2.86 -23.02 -6.32
CA LYS A 248 -2.66 -21.96 -5.32
C LYS A 248 -1.30 -21.96 -4.62
N LYS A 249 -0.46 -22.97 -4.81
CA LYS A 249 0.93 -22.96 -4.34
C LYS A 249 1.81 -22.05 -5.19
N SER A 250 1.36 -21.74 -6.40
CA SER A 250 2.05 -20.89 -7.35
C SER A 250 1.93 -19.40 -7.01
N LEU A 251 2.88 -18.61 -7.50
CA LEU A 251 2.87 -17.16 -7.41
C LEU A 251 2.67 -16.53 -8.78
N PHE A 252 2.09 -15.33 -8.79
CA PHE A 252 2.07 -14.48 -9.98
C PHE A 252 3.36 -13.66 -10.03
N LYS A 253 4.04 -13.73 -11.17
CA LYS A 253 5.15 -12.84 -11.51
C LYS A 253 4.60 -11.62 -12.22
N TYR A 254 5.08 -10.44 -11.83
CA TYR A 254 4.71 -9.15 -12.43
C TYR A 254 5.96 -8.48 -13.01
N TYR A 255 5.91 -8.03 -14.26
CA TYR A 255 7.07 -7.49 -14.97
C TYR A 255 6.68 -6.56 -16.13
N SER A 256 7.68 -5.92 -16.74
CA SER A 256 7.51 -5.08 -17.94
C SER A 256 6.46 -3.98 -17.81
N TYR A 257 6.38 -3.33 -16.65
CA TYR A 257 5.55 -2.13 -16.49
C TYR A 257 6.11 -0.99 -17.34
N LEU A 258 5.25 -0.45 -18.20
CA LEU A 258 5.53 0.74 -18.99
C LEU A 258 4.49 1.80 -18.64
N ASP A 259 4.95 3.01 -18.40
CA ASP A 259 4.07 4.17 -18.26
C ASP A 259 3.44 4.49 -19.62
N GLN A 260 2.13 4.70 -19.63
CA GLN A 260 1.36 4.97 -20.83
C GLN A 260 1.08 6.46 -20.96
N GLU A 261 1.05 6.95 -22.20
CA GLU A 261 0.61 8.31 -22.49
C GLU A 261 -0.91 8.41 -22.33
N PHE A 262 -1.31 9.14 -21.29
CA PHE A 262 -2.69 9.25 -20.86
C PHE A 262 -2.98 10.66 -20.34
N ASP A 263 -4.01 11.30 -20.88
CA ASP A 263 -4.44 12.63 -20.45
C ASP A 263 -5.35 12.52 -19.22
N TRP A 264 -4.78 12.88 -18.08
CA TRP A 264 -5.50 12.90 -16.80
C TRP A 264 -6.38 14.14 -16.62
N ASP A 265 -6.18 15.20 -17.42
CA ASP A 265 -7.01 16.41 -17.38
C ASP A 265 -8.35 16.15 -18.10
N GLU A 266 -8.33 15.44 -19.24
CA GLU A 266 -9.54 15.06 -19.98
C GLU A 266 -10.47 14.12 -19.20
N THR A 267 -9.92 13.36 -18.25
CA THR A 267 -10.67 12.38 -17.46
C THR A 267 -11.05 12.87 -16.06
N TYR A 268 -10.70 14.11 -15.70
CA TYR A 268 -11.11 14.74 -14.45
C TYR A 268 -12.56 15.22 -14.52
N LEU A 269 -13.38 14.97 -13.49
CA LEU A 269 -14.75 15.49 -13.40
C LEU A 269 -14.84 16.81 -12.63
#